data_AF-A0A3S5AC83-F1
#
_entry.id   AF-A0A3S5AC83-F1
#
_cell.length_a   1.000
_cell.length_b   1.000
_cell.length_c   1.000
_cell.angle_alpha   90.00
_cell.angle_beta   90.00
_cell.angle_gamma   90.00
#
_symmetry.space_group_name_H-M   'P 1'
#
loop_
_entity.id
_entity.type
_entity.pdbx_description
1 polymer ?
#
loop_
_entity_poly.entity_id
_entity_poly.type
_entity_poly.pdbx_seq_one_letter_code
_entity_poly.pdbx_strand_id
1 'polypeptide(L)'
;MYPQDVAYPASGRTAAWLNARPWVSQHYHIRCPPRVFFKRSSDRLIAFYTRVFAHEIPNPLSDFSRLARYLTGQAVGLVLGGGGARGCAHGGVIRAFQVCHSLYFPLLFSAFSLLLI
;
A
#
# COMPACT_ATOMS: atom_id res chain seq x y z
N MET A 1 -6.42 -11.65 -0.91
CA MET A 1 -7.62 -10.91 -1.38
C MET A 1 -8.21 -10.24 -0.16
N TYR A 2 -8.60 -8.97 -0.22
CA TYR A 2 -9.14 -8.29 0.95
C TYR A 2 -10.42 -8.99 1.42
N PRO A 3 -10.65 -9.12 2.74
CA PRO A 3 -11.88 -9.69 3.25
C PRO A 3 -13.09 -8.83 2.81
N GLN A 4 -14.23 -9.48 2.57
CA GLN A 4 -15.43 -8.86 1.99
C GLN A 4 -16.21 -7.98 2.99
N ASP A 5 -15.79 -7.97 4.25
CA ASP A 5 -16.38 -7.23 5.38
C ASP A 5 -15.99 -5.74 5.43
N VAL A 6 -15.23 -5.27 4.46
CA VAL A 6 -14.66 -3.92 4.46
C VAL A 6 -15.76 -2.90 4.15
N ALA A 7 -16.04 -2.04 5.11
CA ALA A 7 -16.92 -0.88 4.91
C ALA A 7 -16.26 0.13 3.97
N TYR A 8 -16.82 0.28 2.77
CA TYR A 8 -16.43 1.35 1.84
C TYR A 8 -17.28 2.60 2.12
N PRO A 9 -16.69 3.80 2.10
CA PRO A 9 -17.47 5.03 2.21
C PRO A 9 -18.43 5.16 1.01
N ALA A 10 -19.56 5.84 1.22
CA ALA A 10 -20.52 6.13 0.14
C ALA A 10 -19.81 6.83 -1.04
N SER A 11 -20.02 6.30 -2.25
CA SER A 11 -19.36 6.76 -3.47
C SER A 11 -19.67 8.24 -3.76
N GLY A 12 -18.71 8.94 -4.38
CA GLY A 12 -18.91 10.31 -4.91
C GLY A 12 -18.43 11.47 -4.02
N ARG A 13 -18.23 11.28 -2.71
CA ARG A 13 -17.78 12.37 -1.81
C ARG A 13 -16.35 12.84 -2.10
N THR A 14 -15.44 11.90 -2.39
CA THR A 14 -14.05 12.23 -2.71
C THR A 14 -13.91 12.95 -4.05
N ALA A 15 -14.72 12.59 -5.05
CA ALA A 15 -14.69 13.21 -6.38
C ALA A 15 -15.10 14.69 -6.32
N ALA A 16 -16.18 15.01 -5.61
CA ALA A 16 -16.59 16.40 -5.37
C ALA A 16 -15.51 17.21 -4.64
N TRP A 17 -14.85 16.59 -3.65
CA TRP A 17 -13.77 17.23 -2.89
C TRP A 17 -12.52 17.51 -3.75
N LEU A 18 -12.18 16.61 -4.67
CA LEU A 18 -11.06 16.75 -5.61
C LEU A 18 -11.34 17.78 -6.70
N ASN A 19 -12.56 17.79 -7.26
CA ASN A 19 -12.95 18.74 -8.30
C ASN A 19 -12.87 20.20 -7.83
N ALA A 20 -13.05 20.45 -6.53
CA ALA A 20 -12.87 21.78 -5.94
C ALA A 20 -11.41 22.24 -5.86
N ARG A 21 -10.43 21.36 -6.12
CA ARG A 21 -8.99 21.61 -5.90
C ARG A 21 -8.16 21.16 -7.11
N PRO A 22 -8.14 21.95 -8.19
CA PRO A 22 -7.45 21.59 -9.43
C PRO A 22 -5.91 21.50 -9.27
N TRP A 23 -5.35 22.06 -8.19
CA TRP A 23 -3.92 21.95 -7.88
C TRP A 23 -3.52 20.58 -7.31
N VAL A 24 -4.47 19.69 -7.00
CA VAL A 24 -4.18 18.33 -6.56
C VAL A 24 -3.95 17.45 -7.78
N SER A 25 -2.69 17.15 -8.07
CA SER A 25 -2.30 16.31 -9.22
C SER A 25 -2.54 14.82 -8.96
N GLN A 26 -2.40 14.36 -7.72
CA GLN A 26 -2.46 12.94 -7.36
C GLN A 26 -3.06 12.74 -5.97
N HIS A 27 -3.79 11.63 -5.79
CA HIS A 27 -4.36 11.23 -4.51
C HIS A 27 -4.27 9.71 -4.33
N TYR A 28 -3.97 9.28 -3.10
CA TYR A 28 -3.82 7.87 -2.75
C TYR A 28 -4.95 7.44 -1.81
N HIS A 29 -5.63 6.36 -2.17
CA HIS A 29 -6.56 5.69 -1.28
C HIS A 29 -5.79 4.65 -0.48
N ILE A 30 -5.70 4.86 0.83
CA ILE A 30 -4.98 3.97 1.75
C ILE A 30 -5.98 3.43 2.75
N ARG A 31 -6.09 2.10 2.83
CA ARG A 31 -6.85 1.49 3.92
C ARG A 31 -6.08 1.64 5.22
N CYS A 32 -6.73 2.24 6.20
CA CYS A 32 -6.17 2.46 7.51
C CYS A 32 -7.10 1.87 8.58
N PRO A 33 -6.57 1.13 9.56
CA PRO A 33 -7.38 0.66 10.67
C PRO A 33 -7.90 1.86 11.48
N PRO A 34 -9.11 1.79 12.07
CA PRO A 34 -9.74 2.92 12.77
C PRO A 34 -8.85 3.57 13.83
N ARG A 35 -7.96 2.78 14.43
CA ARG A 35 -6.95 3.21 15.43
C ARG A 35 -6.09 4.40 14.97
N VAL A 36 -5.88 4.58 13.67
CA VAL A 36 -5.04 5.64 13.08
C VAL A 36 -5.72 7.01 13.14
N PHE A 37 -7.06 7.04 13.17
CA PHE A 37 -7.83 8.30 13.12
C PHE A 37 -8.09 8.94 14.49
N PHE A 38 -7.78 8.25 15.58
CA PHE A 38 -7.99 8.78 16.93
C PHE A 38 -6.77 9.58 17.41
N LYS A 39 -6.99 10.84 17.79
CA LYS A 39 -5.95 11.70 18.35
C LYS A 39 -5.46 11.16 19.70
N ARG A 40 -4.13 11.05 19.87
CA ARG A 40 -3.47 10.63 21.12
C ARG A 40 -2.29 11.56 21.43
N SER A 41 -1.87 11.64 22.70
CA SER A 41 -0.63 12.32 23.08
C SER A 41 0.59 11.66 22.43
N SER A 42 1.62 12.44 22.10
CA SER A 42 2.82 11.98 21.37
C SER A 42 3.47 10.76 22.02
N ASP A 43 3.71 10.82 23.33
CA ASP A 43 4.39 9.73 24.06
C ASP A 43 3.58 8.44 24.08
N ARG A 44 2.25 8.56 24.22
CA ARG A 44 1.33 7.42 24.19
C ARG A 44 1.22 6.81 22.79
N LEU A 45 1.36 7.64 21.75
CA LEU A 45 1.37 7.19 20.36
C LEU A 45 2.62 6.38 20.07
N ILE A 46 3.80 6.89 20.43
CA ILE A 46 5.08 6.19 20.25
C ILE A 46 5.05 4.85 20.99
N ALA A 47 4.72 4.85 22.28
CA ALA A 47 4.66 3.63 23.08
C ALA A 47 3.67 2.58 22.52
N PHE A 48 2.53 3.03 21.97
CA PHE A 48 1.55 2.14 21.34
C PHE A 48 2.09 1.53 20.04
N TYR A 49 2.62 2.36 19.14
CA TYR A 49 3.10 1.88 17.84
C TYR A 49 4.38 1.03 17.98
N THR A 50 5.27 1.31 18.93
CA THR A 50 6.41 0.44 19.23
C THR A 50 5.96 -0.96 19.62
N ARG A 51 4.91 -1.11 20.44
CA ARG A 51 4.35 -2.42 20.79
C ARG A 51 3.68 -3.10 19.59
N VAL A 52 2.94 -2.35 18.78
CA VAL A 52 2.28 -2.86 17.58
C VAL A 52 3.31 -3.38 16.58
N PHE A 53 4.35 -2.61 16.28
CA PHE A 53 5.40 -3.03 15.35
C PHE A 53 6.26 -4.18 15.88
N ALA A 54 6.34 -4.37 17.20
CA ALA A 54 7.00 -5.53 17.79
C ALA A 54 6.18 -6.83 17.63
N HIS A 55 4.86 -6.75 17.51
CA HIS A 55 3.96 -7.92 17.43
C HIS A 55 3.40 -8.16 16.03
N GLU A 56 3.19 -7.11 15.23
CA GLU A 56 2.67 -7.19 13.86
C GLU A 56 3.84 -7.23 12.87
N ILE A 57 3.98 -8.34 12.15
CA ILE A 57 4.93 -8.43 11.03
C ILE A 57 4.45 -7.48 9.91
N PRO A 58 5.31 -6.59 9.37
CA PRO A 58 4.92 -5.69 8.28
C PRO A 58 4.48 -6.50 7.06
N ASN A 59 3.22 -6.37 6.66
CA ASN A 59 2.74 -7.05 5.45
C ASN A 59 3.21 -6.28 4.21
N PRO A 60 4.11 -6.84 3.37
CA PRO A 60 4.68 -6.14 2.20
C PRO A 60 3.64 -5.80 1.12
N LEU A 61 2.46 -6.41 1.18
CA LEU A 61 1.34 -6.18 0.28
C LEU A 61 0.32 -5.16 0.85
N SER A 62 0.54 -4.64 2.06
CA SER A 62 -0.29 -3.61 2.68
C SER A 62 -0.29 -2.31 1.89
N ASP A 63 -1.41 -1.57 1.95
CA ASP A 63 -1.52 -0.25 1.32
C ASP A 63 -0.49 0.75 1.89
N PHE A 64 -0.11 0.62 3.17
CA PHE A 64 0.97 1.42 3.76
C PHE A 64 2.35 1.06 3.17
N SER A 65 2.62 -0.21 2.89
CA SER A 65 3.87 -0.63 2.24
C SER A 65 3.91 -0.21 0.77
N ARG A 66 2.74 -0.12 0.11
CA ARG A 66 2.63 0.48 -1.23
C ARG A 66 2.90 1.98 -1.20
N LEU A 67 2.33 2.69 -0.22
CA LEU A 67 2.63 4.10 -0.01
C LEU A 67 4.11 4.31 0.28
N ALA A 68 4.70 3.50 1.17
CA ALA A 68 6.11 3.59 1.52
C ALA A 68 7.01 3.44 0.28
N ARG A 69 6.74 2.45 -0.59
CA ARG A 69 7.46 2.30 -1.86
C ARG A 69 7.30 3.49 -2.81
N TYR A 70 6.10 4.06 -2.85
CA TYR A 70 5.85 5.25 -3.65
C TYR A 70 6.67 6.46 -3.12
N LEU A 71 6.65 6.68 -1.80
CA LEU A 71 7.39 7.75 -1.13
C LEU A 71 8.91 7.56 -1.23
N THR A 72 9.42 6.34 -1.16
CA THR A 72 10.85 6.03 -1.28
C THR A 72 11.34 5.93 -2.73
N GLY A 73 10.47 6.17 -3.72
CA GLY A 73 10.81 6.04 -5.13
C GLY A 73 11.11 4.62 -5.60
N GLN A 74 10.80 3.61 -4.78
CA GLN A 74 10.95 2.18 -5.11
C GLN A 74 9.71 1.60 -5.81
N ALA A 75 8.72 2.44 -6.15
CA ALA A 75 7.52 2.03 -6.85
C ALA A 75 7.82 1.84 -8.35
N VAL A 76 7.72 0.59 -8.82
CA VAL A 76 7.85 0.25 -10.24
C VAL A 76 6.50 0.41 -10.93
N GLY A 77 6.42 1.32 -11.90
CA GLY A 77 5.24 1.50 -12.75
C GLY A 77 5.18 0.42 -13.82
N LEU A 78 4.12 -0.38 -13.82
CA LEU A 78 3.86 -1.36 -14.87
C LEU A 78 2.98 -0.71 -15.94
N VAL A 79 3.57 -0.38 -17.10
CA VAL A 79 2.82 0.11 -18.26
C VAL A 79 2.40 -1.08 -19.11
N LEU A 80 1.11 -1.40 -19.08
CA LEU A 80 0.52 -2.46 -19.88
C LEU A 80 -0.11 -1.84 -21.12
N GLY A 81 0.67 -1.75 -22.21
CA GLY A 81 0.13 -1.35 -23.50
C GLY A 81 -0.76 -2.47 -24.06
N GLY A 82 -2.05 -2.22 -24.25
CA GLY A 82 -2.97 -3.23 -24.78
C GLY A 82 -4.18 -2.65 -25.50
N GLY A 83 -4.32 -2.96 -26.79
CA GLY A 83 -5.54 -2.76 -27.58
C GLY A 83 -6.43 -4.01 -27.57
N GLY A 84 -7.71 -3.86 -27.24
CA GLY A 84 -8.76 -4.88 -27.42
C GLY A 84 -8.63 -6.15 -26.55
N ALA A 85 -9.36 -7.20 -26.95
CA ALA A 85 -9.76 -8.41 -26.21
C ALA A 85 -8.65 -9.26 -25.53
N ARG A 86 -7.37 -8.84 -25.57
CA ARG A 86 -6.24 -9.49 -24.88
C ARG A 86 -6.02 -8.98 -23.43
N GLY A 87 -6.88 -8.09 -22.93
CA GLY A 87 -6.82 -7.53 -21.57
C GLY A 87 -6.83 -8.56 -20.43
N CYS A 88 -7.42 -9.74 -20.64
CA CYS A 88 -7.53 -10.79 -19.62
C CYS A 88 -6.17 -11.40 -19.22
N ALA A 89 -5.18 -11.39 -20.13
CA ALA A 89 -3.83 -11.89 -19.85
C ALA A 89 -3.09 -11.06 -18.80
N HIS A 90 -3.39 -9.75 -18.72
CA HIS A 90 -2.78 -8.84 -17.76
C HIS A 90 -3.12 -9.18 -16.31
N GLY A 91 -4.31 -9.72 -16.05
CA GLY A 91 -4.68 -10.19 -14.70
C GLY A 91 -3.77 -11.32 -14.20
N GLY A 92 -3.28 -12.17 -15.10
CA GLY A 92 -2.29 -13.21 -14.79
C GLY A 92 -0.93 -12.62 -14.42
N VAL A 93 -0.46 -11.63 -15.19
CA VAL A 93 0.81 -10.92 -14.94
C VAL A 93 0.79 -10.20 -13.59
N ILE A 94 -0.32 -9.52 -13.25
CA ILE A 94 -0.48 -8.84 -11.96
C ILE A 94 -0.43 -9.85 -10.81
N ARG A 95 -1.09 -11.01 -10.95
CA ARG A 95 -1.02 -12.08 -9.93
C ARG A 95 0.38 -12.67 -9.79
N ALA A 96 1.08 -12.89 -10.90
CA ALA A 96 2.45 -13.38 -10.88
C ALA A 96 3.40 -12.39 -10.17
N PHE A 97 3.27 -11.08 -10.43
CA PHE A 97 4.04 -10.06 -9.72
C PHE A 97 3.71 -9.98 -8.23
N GLN A 98 2.46 -10.19 -7.83
CA GLN A 98 2.10 -10.23 -6.40
C GLN A 98 2.78 -11.39 -5.68
N VAL A 99 2.81 -12.57 -6.30
CA VAL A 99 3.48 -13.77 -5.76
C VAL A 99 5.00 -13.56 -5.72
N CYS A 100 5.61 -13.11 -6.83
CA CYS A 100 7.05 -12.86 -6.89
C CYS A 100 7.51 -11.74 -5.96
N HIS A 101 6.76 -10.65 -5.82
CA HIS A 101 7.12 -9.58 -4.89
C HIS A 101 7.08 -10.04 -3.42
N SER A 102 6.14 -10.93 -3.07
CA SER A 102 6.10 -11.53 -1.74
C SER A 102 7.31 -12.42 -1.45
N LEU A 103 7.98 -12.94 -2.48
CA LEU A 103 9.19 -13.76 -2.37
C LEU A 103 10.47 -12.91 -2.44
N TYR A 104 10.51 -11.88 -3.28
CA TYR A 104 11.70 -11.05 -3.49
C TYR A 104 11.94 -10.04 -2.37
N PHE A 105 10.89 -9.43 -1.79
CA PHE A 105 11.06 -8.40 -0.76
C PHE A 105 11.73 -8.90 0.53
N PRO A 106 11.34 -10.04 1.12
CA PRO A 106 12.06 -10.59 2.28
C PRO A 106 13.48 -11.04 1.92
N LEU A 107 13.70 -11.60 0.71
CA LEU A 107 15.03 -12.01 0.25
C LEU A 107 15.97 -10.84 0.01
N LEU A 108 15.46 -9.71 -0.51
CA LEU A 108 16.26 -8.51 -0.77
C LEU A 108 16.59 -7.77 0.52
N PHE A 109 15.68 -7.73 1.50
CA PHE A 109 15.98 -7.24 2.85
C PHE A 109 16.93 -8.15 3.63
N SER A 110 16.77 -9.48 3.50
CA SER A 110 17.71 -10.45 4.07
C SER A 110 19.10 -10.32 3.45
N ALA A 111 19.20 -10.13 2.14
CA ALA A 111 20.47 -9.96 1.44
C ALA A 111 21.14 -8.63 1.81
N PHE A 112 20.38 -7.54 1.94
CA PHE A 112 20.93 -6.26 2.41
C PHE A 112 21.38 -6.31 3.87
N SER A 113 20.66 -7.03 4.74
CA SER A 113 21.09 -7.22 6.14
C SER A 113 22.33 -8.10 6.27
N LEU A 114 22.56 -9.03 5.34
CA LEU A 114 23.77 -9.89 5.31
C LEU A 114 24.97 -9.21 4.66
N LEU A 115 24.77 -8.20 3.80
CA LEU A 115 25.85 -7.42 3.19
C LEU A 115 26.38 -6.31 4.11
N LEU A 116 25.69 -6.05 5.23
CA LEU A 116 25.99 -4.97 6.18
C LEU A 116 26.39 -5.50 7.58
N ILE A 117 26.66 -6.79 7.70
CA ILE A 117 27.31 -7.45 8.84
C ILE A 117 28.62 -8.05 8.35
#